data_AF-A0A5C3MPH4-F1
#
_entry.id   AF-A0A5C3MPH4-F1
#
_cell.length_a   1.000
_cell.length_b   1.000
_cell.length_c   1.000
_cell.angle_alpha   90.00
_cell.angle_beta   90.00
_cell.angle_gamma   90.00
#
_symmetry.space_group_name_H-M   'P 1'
#
loop_
_entity.id
_entity.type
_entity.pdbx_description
1 polymer ?
#
loop_
_entity_poly.entity_id
_entity_poly.type
_entity_poly.pdbx_seq_one_letter_code
_entity_poly.pdbx_strand_id
1 'polypeptide(L)'
;EYAVSILVCMAMTVSRKYHNHRDRHNRVELRNIQWAEQYKDLVDAYLVYGLHEQDGLVPEVHHNATLIRHGFIGASPIRPSVAISIRTLAVYRQTHRACPQLSVQAEVRKLCHLHKFTIAYDVYLEILNRVDARIWSAMNQDGPNDQLLRLCPACTYKLRDEAPLPFSLHCEMDGNNSLKRIDAVVRERCEHMDTRQPRGPFWVSQEEVDCFKDEVKVCC
;
A
#
# COMPACT_ATOMS: atom_id res chain seq x y z
N GLU A 1 20.69 12.77 -22.57
CA GLU A 1 20.65 11.34 -22.21
C GLU A 1 20.80 11.22 -20.69
N TYR A 2 19.73 10.90 -19.98
CA TYR A 2 19.74 10.84 -18.52
C TYR A 2 20.03 9.40 -18.08
N ALA A 3 21.26 9.16 -17.65
CA ALA A 3 21.68 7.91 -17.04
C ALA A 3 20.89 7.68 -15.74
N VAL A 4 20.24 6.52 -15.63
CA VAL A 4 19.60 6.05 -14.40
C VAL A 4 20.72 5.63 -13.45
N SER A 5 21.18 6.53 -12.60
CA SER A 5 22.17 6.21 -11.56
C SER A 5 21.53 5.33 -10.48
N ILE A 6 21.69 4.01 -10.59
CA ILE A 6 21.50 3.08 -9.48
C ILE A 6 22.82 3.05 -8.70
N LEU A 7 22.92 3.84 -7.63
CA LEU A 7 24.07 3.78 -6.74
C LEU A 7 23.92 2.55 -5.82
N VAL A 8 24.55 1.43 -6.19
CA VAL A 8 24.70 0.27 -5.30
C VAL A 8 25.96 0.46 -4.46
N CYS A 9 25.80 0.94 -3.22
CA CYS A 9 26.91 0.99 -2.27
C CYS A 9 27.09 -0.40 -1.64
N MET A 10 27.94 -1.24 -2.25
CA MET A 10 28.29 -2.57 -1.74
C MET A 10 29.33 -2.46 -0.63
N ALA A 11 28.89 -2.28 0.62
CA ALA A 11 29.75 -2.50 1.78
C ALA A 11 29.86 -4.01 2.04
N MET A 12 31.06 -4.59 1.83
CA MET A 12 31.36 -5.99 2.16
C MET A 12 31.41 -6.18 3.70
N THR A 13 30.27 -6.49 4.31
CA THR A 13 30.22 -6.89 5.73
C THR A 13 30.39 -8.40 5.88
N VAL A 14 31.43 -8.81 6.62
CA VAL A 14 31.68 -10.19 7.07
C VAL A 14 30.47 -10.71 7.85
N SER A 15 29.80 -11.74 7.30
CA SER A 15 28.58 -12.29 7.87
C SER A 15 28.87 -13.22 9.05
N ARG A 16 28.84 -12.69 10.28
CA ARG A 16 28.72 -13.54 11.49
C ARG A 16 27.33 -14.20 11.45
N LYS A 17 27.28 -15.54 11.48
CA LYS A 17 26.02 -16.30 11.56
C LYS A 17 25.40 -16.12 12.96
N TYR A 18 24.63 -15.05 13.12
CA TYR A 18 23.79 -14.83 14.30
C TYR A 18 22.62 -15.80 14.26
N HIS A 19 22.47 -16.64 15.29
CA HIS A 19 21.36 -17.56 15.40
C HIS A 19 20.13 -16.78 15.90
N ASN A 20 19.21 -16.49 14.99
CA ASN A 20 17.99 -15.75 15.31
C ASN A 20 16.86 -16.74 15.63
N HIS A 21 16.44 -16.80 16.90
CA HIS A 21 15.34 -17.66 17.36
C HIS A 21 13.95 -17.17 16.92
N ARG A 22 13.85 -15.97 16.36
CA ARG A 22 12.58 -15.42 15.86
C ARG A 22 12.19 -16.16 14.59
N ASP A 23 10.97 -16.69 14.58
CA ASP A 23 10.35 -17.18 13.36
C ASP A 23 10.15 -16.05 12.33
N ARG A 24 9.65 -16.40 11.14
CA ARG A 24 9.36 -15.42 10.08
C ARG A 24 8.29 -14.41 10.51
N HIS A 25 7.33 -14.82 11.33
CA HIS A 25 6.20 -14.00 11.76
C HIS A 25 6.68 -12.83 12.62
N ASN A 26 7.38 -13.15 13.71
CA ASN A 26 7.97 -12.20 14.64
C ASN A 26 8.83 -11.16 13.91
N ARG A 27 9.55 -11.57 12.85
CA ARG A 27 10.36 -10.63 12.05
C ARG A 27 9.52 -9.66 11.21
N VAL A 28 8.39 -10.11 10.67
CA VAL A 28 7.50 -9.25 9.87
C VAL A 28 6.76 -8.27 10.77
N GLU A 29 6.23 -8.74 11.89
CA GLU A 29 5.50 -7.91 12.86
C GLU A 29 6.38 -6.81 13.45
N LEU A 30 7.56 -7.16 13.98
CA LEU A 30 8.50 -6.17 14.50
C LEU A 30 8.90 -5.14 13.45
N ARG A 31 9.10 -5.58 12.20
CA ARG A 31 9.41 -4.67 11.10
C ARG A 31 8.24 -3.72 10.82
N ASN A 32 7.01 -4.20 10.87
CA ASN A 32 5.82 -3.37 10.66
C ASN A 32 5.66 -2.34 11.79
N ILE A 33 5.90 -2.72 13.04
CA ILE A 33 5.93 -1.80 14.20
C ILE A 33 6.99 -0.72 13.99
N GLN A 34 8.21 -1.10 13.63
CA GLN A 34 9.30 -0.17 13.38
C GLN A 34 9.04 0.80 12.23
N TRP A 35 8.30 0.38 11.19
CA TRP A 35 7.85 1.29 10.14
C TRP A 35 6.72 2.20 10.63
N ALA A 36 5.80 1.67 11.45
CA ALA A 36 4.67 2.42 12.00
C ALA A 36 5.13 3.65 12.77
N GLU A 37 6.19 3.50 13.57
CA GLU A 37 6.81 4.58 14.35
C GLU A 37 7.39 5.70 13.47
N GLN A 38 7.80 5.40 12.24
CA GLN A 38 8.48 6.34 11.34
C GLN A 38 7.54 7.09 10.40
N TYR A 39 6.34 6.55 10.12
CA TYR A 39 5.51 7.06 9.01
C TYR A 39 5.15 8.54 9.10
N LYS A 40 5.07 9.12 10.30
CA LYS A 40 4.85 10.56 10.44
C LYS A 40 5.97 11.34 9.74
N ASP A 41 7.21 11.08 10.12
CA ASP A 41 8.40 11.75 9.59
C ASP A 41 8.61 11.43 8.10
N LEU A 42 8.32 10.19 7.67
CA LEU A 42 8.45 9.80 6.27
C LEU A 42 7.48 10.55 5.36
N VAL A 43 6.24 10.77 5.81
CA VAL A 43 5.23 11.53 5.07
C VAL A 43 5.62 13.01 5.00
N ASP A 44 6.09 13.58 6.10
CA ASP A 44 6.55 14.97 6.14
C ASP A 44 7.75 15.17 5.19
N ALA A 45 8.73 14.28 5.24
CA ALA A 45 9.88 14.29 4.32
C ALA A 45 9.46 14.14 2.85
N TYR A 46 8.43 13.33 2.55
CA TYR A 46 7.93 13.13 1.19
C TYR A 46 7.27 14.40 0.64
N LEU A 47 6.53 15.13 1.47
CA LEU A 47 5.93 16.42 1.08
C LEU A 47 7.01 17.46 0.77
N VAL A 48 8.06 17.56 1.60
CA VAL A 48 9.21 18.44 1.35
C VAL A 48 9.92 18.06 0.05
N TYR A 49 10.16 16.76 -0.17
CA TYR A 49 10.73 16.26 -1.42
C TYR A 49 9.91 16.70 -2.64
N GLY A 50 8.58 16.62 -2.56
CA GLY A 50 7.67 17.04 -3.64
C GLY A 50 7.70 18.55 -3.93
N LEU A 51 8.04 19.38 -2.95
CA LEU A 51 8.18 20.83 -3.11
C LEU A 51 9.52 21.25 -3.74
N HIS A 52 10.44 20.30 -3.99
CA HIS A 52 11.82 20.57 -4.41
C HIS A 52 12.59 21.51 -3.46
N GLU A 53 12.15 21.62 -2.22
CA GLU A 53 12.78 22.45 -1.21
C GLU A 53 13.98 21.70 -0.63
N GLN A 54 15.19 22.16 -0.95
CA GLN A 54 16.42 21.64 -0.36
C GLN A 54 16.73 22.44 0.89
N ASP A 55 16.14 22.05 2.01
CA ASP A 55 16.69 22.43 3.31
C ASP A 55 18.11 21.85 3.44
N GLY A 56 18.99 22.56 4.14
CA GLY A 56 20.29 22.01 4.54
C GLY A 56 20.16 20.70 5.34
N LEU A 57 21.26 20.09 5.76
CA LEU A 57 21.22 18.88 6.58
C LEU A 57 20.45 19.14 7.89
N VAL A 58 19.14 18.88 7.89
CA VAL A 58 18.33 18.81 9.11
C VAL A 58 18.62 17.43 9.71
N PRO A 59 19.09 17.36 10.97
CA PRO A 59 19.27 16.08 11.63
C PRO A 59 17.90 15.45 11.88
N GLU A 60 17.51 14.55 10.98
CA GLU A 60 16.31 13.74 11.12
C GLU A 60 16.55 12.59 12.11
N VAL A 61 15.53 12.26 12.89
CA VAL A 61 15.58 11.14 13.86
C VAL A 61 15.77 9.80 13.14
N HIS A 62 15.25 9.69 11.92
CA HIS A 62 15.22 8.45 11.15
C HIS A 62 15.98 8.57 9.83
N HIS A 63 16.93 7.65 9.60
CA HIS A 63 17.70 7.56 8.34
C HIS A 63 16.82 7.55 7.09
N ASN A 64 15.64 6.91 7.17
CA ASN A 64 14.71 6.83 6.04
C ASN A 64 14.06 8.19 5.70
N ALA A 65 13.86 9.08 6.69
CA ALA A 65 13.35 10.43 6.42
C ALA A 65 14.37 11.25 5.63
N THR A 66 15.66 11.18 6.01
CA THR A 66 16.76 11.78 5.22
C THR A 66 16.81 11.22 3.81
N LEU A 67 16.72 9.89 3.64
CA LEU A 67 16.69 9.27 2.31
C LEU A 67 15.55 9.81 1.44
N ILE A 68 14.35 9.97 2.01
CA ILE A 68 13.16 10.45 1.28
C ILE A 68 13.34 11.88 0.81
N ARG A 69 13.88 12.78 1.65
CA ARG A 69 14.20 14.16 1.23
C ARG A 69 15.11 14.20 0.00
N HIS A 70 16.00 13.22 -0.13
CA HIS A 70 16.88 13.06 -1.28
C HIS A 70 16.30 12.20 -2.42
N GLY A 71 15.03 11.79 -2.33
CA GLY A 71 14.33 11.07 -3.38
C GLY A 71 14.48 9.54 -3.34
N PHE A 72 14.84 8.96 -2.20
CA PHE A 72 15.05 7.52 -2.03
C PHE A 72 14.25 6.95 -0.85
N ILE A 73 13.83 5.69 -0.94
CA ILE A 73 13.18 4.96 0.15
C ILE A 73 14.05 3.75 0.50
N GLY A 74 14.43 3.65 1.78
CA GLY A 74 15.17 2.51 2.29
C GLY A 74 14.33 1.24 2.40
N ALA A 75 14.95 0.09 2.22
CA ALA A 75 14.26 -1.21 2.31
C ALA A 75 14.35 -1.88 3.70
N SER A 76 14.66 -1.10 4.74
CA SER A 76 14.73 -1.52 6.14
C SER A 76 14.45 -0.31 7.05
N PRO A 77 13.64 -0.46 8.12
CA PRO A 77 13.25 0.67 8.95
C PRO A 77 14.42 1.22 9.79
N ILE A 78 15.30 0.38 10.32
CA ILE A 78 16.35 0.83 11.25
C ILE A 78 17.64 1.20 10.52
N ARG A 79 18.09 0.31 9.63
CA ARG A 79 19.39 0.44 8.95
C ARG A 79 19.26 0.04 7.49
N PRO A 80 18.87 0.97 6.60
CA PRO A 80 18.71 0.67 5.19
C PRO A 80 20.08 0.44 4.54
N SER A 81 20.35 -0.81 4.11
CA SER A 81 21.53 -1.15 3.31
C SER A 81 21.30 -0.94 1.81
N VAL A 82 20.05 -0.81 1.42
CA VAL A 82 19.58 -0.61 0.05
C VAL A 82 18.50 0.45 0.11
N ALA A 83 18.58 1.42 -0.79
CA ALA A 83 17.54 2.41 -1.01
C ALA A 83 17.17 2.43 -2.49
N ILE A 84 15.90 2.71 -2.78
CA ILE A 84 15.33 2.70 -4.14
C ILE A 84 14.75 4.07 -4.39
N SER A 85 15.02 4.63 -5.57
CA SER A 85 14.53 5.97 -5.89
C SER A 85 13.00 5.98 -5.94
N ILE A 86 12.40 7.04 -5.41
CA ILE A 86 10.96 7.29 -5.47
C ILE A 86 10.49 7.28 -6.93
N ARG A 87 11.31 7.81 -7.85
CA ARG A 87 11.04 7.79 -9.29
C ARG A 87 10.91 6.37 -9.84
N THR A 88 11.79 5.44 -9.45
CA THR A 88 11.70 4.03 -9.86
C THR A 88 10.41 3.39 -9.36
N LEU A 89 10.03 3.66 -8.11
CA LEU A 89 8.79 3.13 -7.50
C LEU A 89 7.55 3.72 -8.18
N ALA A 90 7.57 5.02 -8.49
CA ALA A 90 6.51 5.70 -9.23
C ALA A 90 6.35 5.17 -10.66
N VAL A 91 7.46 4.91 -11.36
CA VAL A 91 7.44 4.30 -12.70
C VAL A 91 6.79 2.92 -12.64
N TYR A 92 7.20 2.05 -11.71
CA TYR A 92 6.59 0.74 -11.56
C TYR A 92 5.09 0.83 -11.23
N ARG A 93 4.69 1.75 -10.33
CA ARG A 93 3.27 1.99 -10.03
C ARG A 93 2.48 2.35 -11.29
N GLN A 94 3.02 3.22 -12.14
CA GLN A 94 2.34 3.64 -13.37
C GLN A 94 2.32 2.54 -14.44
N THR A 95 3.41 1.81 -14.63
CA THR A 95 3.46 0.71 -15.60
C THR A 95 2.55 -0.44 -15.19
N HIS A 96 2.51 -0.80 -13.91
CA HIS A 96 1.61 -1.83 -13.38
C HIS A 96 0.12 -1.42 -13.48
N ARG A 97 -0.19 -0.12 -13.37
CA ARG A 97 -1.56 0.39 -13.60
C ARG A 97 -1.99 0.23 -15.06
N ALA A 98 -1.10 0.52 -16.01
CA ALA A 98 -1.38 0.38 -17.44
C ALA A 98 -1.37 -1.09 -17.90
N CYS A 99 -0.54 -1.93 -17.29
CA CYS A 99 -0.40 -3.34 -17.60
C CYS A 99 -0.31 -4.17 -16.31
N PRO A 100 -1.45 -4.61 -15.75
CA PRO A 100 -1.48 -5.43 -14.54
C PRO A 100 -0.77 -6.80 -14.70
N GLN A 101 -0.50 -7.23 -15.92
CA GLN A 101 0.28 -8.44 -16.20
C GLN A 101 1.77 -8.28 -15.86
N LEU A 102 2.28 -7.05 -15.77
CA LEU A 102 3.64 -6.77 -15.33
C LEU A 102 3.76 -6.99 -13.81
N SER A 103 3.97 -8.23 -13.41
CA SER A 103 4.08 -8.58 -11.98
C SER A 103 5.27 -7.91 -11.30
N VAL A 104 5.17 -7.76 -9.97
CA VAL A 104 6.29 -7.29 -9.14
C VAL A 104 7.53 -8.18 -9.26
N GLN A 105 7.33 -9.49 -9.51
CA GLN A 105 8.42 -10.43 -9.70
C GLN A 105 9.16 -10.17 -11.03
N ALA A 106 8.44 -9.80 -12.08
CA ALA A 106 9.06 -9.40 -13.35
C ALA A 106 9.89 -8.12 -13.17
N GLU A 107 9.38 -7.14 -12.41
CA GLU A 107 10.12 -5.91 -12.08
C GLU A 107 11.39 -6.21 -11.26
N VAL A 108 11.29 -7.08 -10.24
CA VAL A 108 12.44 -7.47 -9.42
C VAL A 108 13.51 -8.22 -10.23
N ARG A 109 13.10 -9.08 -11.17
CA ARG A 109 14.04 -9.74 -12.10
C ARG A 109 14.79 -8.72 -12.96
N LYS A 110 14.07 -7.72 -13.49
CA LYS A 110 14.67 -6.60 -14.24
C LYS A 110 15.69 -5.83 -13.40
N LEU A 111 15.42 -5.63 -12.11
CA LEU A 111 16.31 -4.95 -11.16
C LEU A 111 17.38 -5.88 -10.54
N CYS A 112 17.85 -6.89 -11.27
CA CYS A 112 18.90 -7.81 -10.85
C CYS A 112 18.58 -8.58 -9.54
N HIS A 113 17.34 -9.03 -9.37
CA HIS A 113 16.89 -9.77 -8.18
C HIS A 113 17.00 -8.98 -6.88
N LEU A 114 16.72 -7.68 -6.93
CA LEU A 114 16.63 -6.85 -5.74
C LEU A 114 15.39 -7.22 -4.90
N HIS A 115 15.47 -8.31 -4.13
CA HIS A 115 14.39 -8.86 -3.28
C HIS A 115 13.84 -7.85 -2.25
N LYS A 116 14.55 -6.74 -2.05
CA LYS A 116 14.21 -5.65 -1.14
C LYS A 116 13.28 -4.59 -1.77
N PHE A 117 13.01 -4.70 -3.08
CA PHE A 117 12.11 -3.82 -3.81
C PHE A 117 10.70 -3.76 -3.23
N THR A 118 10.11 -4.92 -2.94
CA THR A 118 8.74 -5.00 -2.43
C THR A 118 8.58 -4.24 -1.12
N ILE A 119 9.58 -4.29 -0.23
CA ILE A 119 9.55 -3.57 1.05
C ILE A 119 9.49 -2.06 0.82
N ALA A 120 10.39 -1.52 -0.02
CA ALA A 120 10.40 -0.09 -0.33
C ALA A 120 9.13 0.33 -1.07
N TYR A 121 8.58 -0.54 -1.93
CA TYR A 121 7.34 -0.30 -2.65
C TYR A 121 6.11 -0.27 -1.71
N ASP A 122 6.03 -1.18 -0.74
CA ASP A 122 4.95 -1.18 0.26
C ASP A 122 4.98 0.11 1.10
N VAL A 123 6.17 0.54 1.53
CA VAL A 123 6.38 1.80 2.26
C VAL A 123 5.99 3.00 1.40
N TYR A 124 6.39 3.01 0.13
CA TYR A 124 6.00 4.06 -0.82
C TYR A 124 4.48 4.16 -0.98
N LEU A 125 3.79 3.04 -1.16
CA LEU A 125 2.33 3.02 -1.25
C LEU A 125 1.68 3.52 0.04
N GLU A 126 2.20 3.14 1.20
CA GLU A 126 1.69 3.62 2.50
C GLU A 126 1.89 5.13 2.68
N ILE A 127 3.05 5.68 2.29
CA ILE A 127 3.29 7.13 2.29
C ILE A 127 2.25 7.84 1.42
N LEU A 128 2.03 7.37 0.19
CA LEU A 128 1.03 7.96 -0.71
C LEU A 128 -0.38 7.94 -0.09
N ASN A 129 -0.78 6.83 0.52
CA ASN A 129 -2.11 6.76 1.15
C ASN A 129 -2.27 7.74 2.31
N ARG A 130 -1.22 7.94 3.10
CA ARG A 130 -1.23 8.91 4.21
C ARG A 130 -1.23 10.35 3.71
N VAL A 131 -0.52 10.62 2.61
CA VAL A 131 -0.59 11.91 1.91
C VAL A 131 -2.01 12.16 1.41
N ASP A 132 -2.61 11.19 0.71
CA ASP A 132 -4.00 11.27 0.25
C ASP A 132 -4.94 11.52 1.43
N ALA A 133 -4.80 10.81 2.55
CA ALA A 133 -5.60 11.05 3.76
C ALA A 133 -5.49 12.48 4.31
N ARG A 134 -4.28 13.05 4.32
CA ARG A 134 -4.08 14.46 4.72
C ARG A 134 -4.72 15.43 3.74
N ILE A 135 -4.65 15.15 2.44
CA ILE A 135 -5.30 15.96 1.40
C ILE A 135 -6.83 15.92 1.60
N TRP A 136 -7.40 14.72 1.79
CA TRP A 136 -8.83 14.59 2.05
C TRP A 136 -9.26 15.37 3.28
N SER A 137 -8.53 15.25 4.39
CA SER A 137 -8.85 16.01 5.60
C SER A 137 -8.74 17.53 5.39
N ALA A 138 -7.69 17.99 4.70
CA ALA A 138 -7.52 19.41 4.37
C ALA A 138 -8.65 19.97 3.46
N MET A 139 -9.25 19.11 2.63
CA MET A 139 -10.39 19.48 1.79
C MET A 139 -11.74 19.38 2.52
N ASN A 140 -11.77 19.00 3.81
CA ASN A 140 -12.97 18.63 4.56
C ASN A 140 -13.74 17.49 3.86
N GLN A 141 -12.98 16.49 3.43
CA GLN A 141 -13.40 15.37 2.60
C GLN A 141 -13.21 14.01 3.29
N ASP A 142 -13.14 13.98 4.62
CA ASP A 142 -12.89 12.83 5.48
C ASP A 142 -14.12 12.40 6.31
N GLY A 143 -15.32 12.85 5.93
CA GLY A 143 -16.57 12.44 6.57
C GLY A 143 -17.00 10.99 6.29
N PRO A 144 -18.08 10.50 6.92
CA PRO A 144 -18.68 9.22 6.57
C PRO A 144 -19.27 9.27 5.15
N ASN A 145 -19.00 8.25 4.33
CA ASN A 145 -19.50 8.11 2.94
C ASN A 145 -19.11 9.26 1.99
N ASP A 146 -18.17 10.08 2.38
CA ASP A 146 -17.82 11.33 1.70
C ASP A 146 -17.30 11.09 0.27
N GLN A 147 -16.55 10.00 0.09
CA GLN A 147 -16.12 9.55 -1.22
C GLN A 147 -17.28 9.05 -2.09
N LEU A 148 -18.29 8.38 -1.50
CA LEU A 148 -19.50 7.95 -2.19
C LEU A 148 -20.35 9.15 -2.62
N LEU A 149 -20.52 10.14 -1.73
CA LEU A 149 -21.26 11.37 -2.00
C LEU A 149 -20.64 12.22 -3.13
N ARG A 150 -19.34 12.01 -3.40
CA ARG A 150 -18.57 12.71 -4.43
C ARG A 150 -18.17 11.81 -5.61
N LEU A 151 -18.72 10.60 -5.70
CA LEU A 151 -18.56 9.76 -6.89
C LEU A 151 -19.09 10.49 -8.13
N CYS A 152 -18.58 10.09 -9.29
CA CYS A 152 -18.91 10.72 -10.57
C CYS A 152 -20.41 10.96 -10.72
N PRO A 153 -20.84 12.19 -11.07
CA PRO A 153 -22.25 12.50 -11.26
C PRO A 153 -22.94 11.55 -12.24
N ALA A 154 -22.28 11.14 -13.31
CA ALA A 154 -22.87 10.23 -14.29
C ALA A 154 -23.23 8.83 -13.72
N CYS A 155 -22.66 8.44 -12.57
CA CYS A 155 -22.88 7.13 -11.96
C CYS A 155 -23.92 7.14 -10.82
N THR A 156 -24.23 8.29 -10.22
CA THR A 156 -25.10 8.36 -9.02
C THR A 156 -25.96 9.62 -8.88
N TYR A 157 -25.81 10.61 -9.77
CA TYR A 157 -26.55 11.87 -9.70
C TYR A 157 -28.00 11.69 -10.16
N LYS A 158 -28.95 12.18 -9.37
CA LYS A 158 -30.38 12.21 -9.70
C LYS A 158 -30.85 13.65 -9.91
N LEU A 159 -31.58 13.91 -11.00
CA LEU A 159 -32.21 15.21 -11.22
C LEU A 159 -33.48 15.37 -10.36
N ARG A 160 -33.84 16.61 -10.02
CA ARG A 160 -34.99 16.94 -9.13
C ARG A 160 -36.34 16.37 -9.62
N ASP A 161 -36.45 16.05 -10.90
CA ASP A 161 -37.67 15.55 -11.54
C ASP A 161 -37.38 14.35 -12.47
N GLU A 162 -36.31 13.61 -12.20
CA GLU A 162 -35.99 12.41 -12.97
C GLU A 162 -37.03 11.32 -12.71
N ALA A 163 -37.60 10.78 -13.79
CA ALA A 163 -38.54 9.67 -13.67
C ALA A 163 -37.81 8.46 -13.03
N PRO A 164 -38.41 7.82 -12.01
CA PRO A 164 -37.75 6.71 -11.32
C PRO A 164 -37.50 5.56 -12.29
N LEU A 165 -36.22 5.22 -12.46
CA LEU A 165 -35.82 4.03 -13.23
C LEU A 165 -36.16 2.76 -12.43
N PRO A 166 -36.72 1.72 -13.07
CA PRO A 166 -36.95 0.42 -12.42
C PRO A 166 -35.67 -0.17 -11.82
N PHE A 167 -34.52 0.06 -12.47
CA PHE A 167 -33.19 -0.28 -11.97
C PHE A 167 -32.30 0.96 -12.09
N SER A 168 -31.86 1.50 -10.96
CA SER A 168 -31.09 2.76 -10.91
C SER A 168 -29.58 2.59 -10.95
N LEU A 169 -29.10 1.35 -10.82
CA LEU A 169 -27.68 1.01 -10.84
C LEU A 169 -27.50 -0.41 -11.38
N HIS A 170 -26.64 -0.58 -12.37
CA HIS A 170 -26.11 -1.90 -12.73
C HIS A 170 -24.80 -2.07 -11.98
N CYS A 171 -24.76 -2.99 -11.02
CA CYS A 171 -23.56 -3.32 -10.26
C CYS A 171 -23.07 -4.71 -10.69
N GLU A 172 -21.83 -4.77 -11.18
CA GLU A 172 -21.12 -6.03 -11.39
C GLU A 172 -20.19 -6.25 -10.20
N MET A 173 -20.46 -7.30 -9.42
CA MET A 173 -19.64 -7.66 -8.27
C MET A 173 -18.84 -8.92 -8.62
N ASP A 174 -17.52 -8.81 -8.66
CA ASP A 174 -16.67 -10.00 -8.63
C ASP A 174 -16.68 -10.55 -7.20
N GLY A 175 -17.41 -11.64 -6.97
CA GLY A 175 -17.47 -12.33 -5.68
C GLY A 175 -16.14 -12.98 -5.26
N ASN A 176 -15.06 -12.74 -6.01
CA ASN A 176 -13.72 -13.27 -5.76
C ASN A 176 -13.76 -14.79 -5.53
N ASN A 177 -14.60 -15.49 -6.29
CA ASN A 177 -14.86 -16.92 -6.13
C ASN A 177 -13.63 -17.79 -6.41
N SER A 178 -12.53 -17.20 -6.90
CA SER A 178 -11.23 -17.88 -7.02
C SER A 178 -10.66 -18.30 -5.66
N LEU A 179 -10.91 -17.52 -4.60
CA LEU A 179 -10.42 -17.81 -3.25
C LEU A 179 -11.10 -19.04 -2.62
N LYS A 180 -12.34 -19.34 -3.05
CA LYS A 180 -13.16 -20.48 -2.61
C LYS A 180 -12.76 -21.82 -3.24
N ARG A 181 -11.83 -21.83 -4.22
CA ARG A 181 -11.48 -23.05 -4.98
C ARG A 181 -10.40 -23.92 -4.33
N ILE A 182 -9.89 -23.54 -3.16
CA ILE A 182 -8.88 -24.33 -2.45
C ILE A 182 -9.37 -24.55 -1.02
N ASP A 183 -9.81 -25.78 -0.78
CA ASP A 183 -10.23 -26.26 0.53
C ASP A 183 -9.08 -26.15 1.55
N ALA A 184 -9.41 -25.82 2.80
CA ALA A 184 -8.44 -25.70 3.88
C ALA A 184 -7.64 -27.01 4.11
N VAL A 185 -8.25 -28.16 3.82
CA VAL A 185 -7.61 -29.49 3.86
C VAL A 185 -6.46 -29.59 2.85
N VAL A 186 -6.57 -28.94 1.68
CA VAL A 186 -5.50 -28.90 0.67
C VAL A 186 -4.32 -28.03 1.13
N ARG A 187 -4.53 -27.13 2.10
CA ARG A 187 -3.51 -26.15 2.53
C ARG A 187 -2.58 -26.64 3.66
N GLU A 188 -2.85 -27.79 4.30
CA GLU A 188 -2.06 -28.36 5.43
C GLU A 188 -1.58 -27.31 6.45
N ARG A 189 -2.34 -26.23 6.65
CA ARG A 189 -1.96 -25.11 7.50
C ARG A 189 -3.19 -24.58 8.20
N CYS A 190 -3.04 -24.24 9.47
CA CYS A 190 -4.01 -23.44 10.20
C CYS A 190 -4.34 -22.19 9.37
N GLU A 191 -5.63 -21.87 9.29
CA GLU A 191 -6.09 -20.64 8.64
C GLU A 191 -5.38 -19.44 9.30
N HIS A 192 -4.68 -18.67 8.47
CA HIS A 192 -4.04 -17.45 8.94
C HIS A 192 -5.04 -16.32 8.81
N MET A 193 -5.49 -15.77 9.94
CA MET A 193 -6.34 -14.58 9.92
C MET A 193 -5.52 -13.41 9.39
N ASP A 194 -5.96 -12.85 8.27
CA ASP A 194 -5.42 -11.61 7.74
C ASP A 194 -5.91 -10.44 8.60
N THR A 195 -5.04 -9.92 9.48
CA THR A 195 -5.39 -8.81 10.37
C THR A 195 -5.31 -7.45 9.67
N ARG A 196 -4.97 -7.41 8.37
CA ARG A 196 -4.93 -6.15 7.63
C ARG A 196 -6.34 -5.63 7.45
N GLN A 197 -6.58 -4.45 7.98
CA GLN A 197 -7.80 -3.72 7.69
C GLN A 197 -7.73 -3.13 6.29
N PRO A 198 -8.81 -3.23 5.52
CA PRO A 198 -8.84 -2.63 4.21
C PRO A 198 -8.76 -1.10 4.30
N ARG A 199 -8.26 -0.48 3.23
CA ARG A 199 -8.04 0.97 3.19
C ARG A 199 -9.21 1.68 2.51
N GLY A 200 -9.74 2.72 3.15
CA GLY A 200 -10.76 3.60 2.59
C GLY A 200 -12.21 3.15 2.87
N PRO A 201 -13.20 3.98 2.53
CA PRO A 201 -14.60 3.80 2.93
C PRO A 201 -15.38 2.77 2.11
N PHE A 202 -14.76 2.14 1.10
CA PHE A 202 -15.43 1.16 0.24
C PHE A 202 -15.54 -0.24 0.84
N TRP A 203 -15.06 -0.42 2.05
CA TRP A 203 -15.03 -1.71 2.71
C TRP A 203 -15.99 -1.70 3.88
N VAL A 204 -16.96 -2.61 3.80
CA VAL A 204 -17.89 -2.90 4.89
C VAL A 204 -17.19 -3.83 5.86
N SER A 205 -17.30 -3.53 7.16
CA SER A 205 -16.66 -4.37 8.18
C SER A 205 -17.31 -5.75 8.20
N GLN A 206 -16.58 -6.78 8.63
CA GLN A 206 -17.14 -8.12 8.74
C GLN A 206 -18.33 -8.13 9.70
N GLU A 207 -18.25 -7.38 10.79
CA GLU A 207 -19.32 -7.27 11.79
C GLU A 207 -20.59 -6.66 11.18
N GLU A 208 -20.45 -5.67 10.28
CA GLU A 208 -21.58 -5.08 9.57
C GLU A 208 -22.16 -6.03 8.52
N VAL A 209 -21.34 -6.83 7.83
CA VAL A 209 -21.84 -7.86 6.90
C VAL A 209 -22.55 -9.00 7.65
N ASP A 210 -21.99 -9.42 8.78
CA ASP A 210 -22.46 -10.57 9.57
C ASP A 210 -23.86 -10.34 10.15
N CYS A 211 -24.35 -9.10 10.24
CA CYS A 211 -25.72 -8.82 10.66
C CYS A 211 -26.77 -9.35 9.64
N PHE A 212 -26.38 -9.57 8.37
CA PHE A 212 -27.23 -10.09 7.30
C PHE A 212 -27.09 -11.59 7.07
N LYS A 213 -26.25 -12.31 7.83
CA LYS A 213 -25.90 -13.73 7.57
C LYS A 213 -27.11 -14.67 7.53
N ASP A 214 -28.18 -14.34 8.26
CA ASP A 214 -29.37 -15.16 8.41
C ASP A 214 -30.52 -14.74 7.47
N GLU A 215 -30.33 -13.69 6.65
CA GLU A 215 -31.37 -13.17 5.74
C GLU A 215 -31.48 -13.93 4.42
N VAL A 216 -30.45 -14.73 4.08
CA VAL A 216 -30.47 -15.52 2.84
C VAL A 216 -31.40 -16.71 3.02
N LYS A 217 -32.63 -16.56 2.53
CA LYS A 217 -33.57 -17.68 2.41
C LYS A 217 -32.94 -18.76 1.53
N VAL A 218 -32.89 -20.00 2.04
CA VAL A 218 -32.53 -21.16 1.23
C VAL A 218 -33.49 -21.18 0.04
N CYS A 219 -32.96 -21.05 -1.18
CA CYS A 219 -33.76 -21.26 -2.38
C CYS A 219 -34.27 -22.71 -2.35
N CYS A 220 -35.57 -22.86 -2.11
CA CYS A 220 -36.30 -24.11 -2.30
C CYS A 220 -36.34 -24.49 -3.77
#